data_AF-A0A0F4L864-F1
#
_entry.id   AF-A0A0F4L864-F1
#
_cell.length_a   1.000
_cell.length_b   1.000
_cell.length_c   1.000
_cell.angle_alpha   90.00
_cell.angle_beta   90.00
_cell.angle_gamma   90.00
#
_symmetry.space_group_name_H-M   'P 1'
#
loop_
_entity.id
_entity.type
_entity.pdbx_description
1 polymer ?
#
loop_
_entity_poly.entity_id
_entity_poly.type
_entity_poly.pdbx_seq_one_letter_code
_entity_poly.pdbx_strand_id
1 'polypeptide(L)'
;MKKTTIGTIVAVVIIAIGGGVFYATQKSNNDKVEASYNSAMTTGKNAVADKDYSEASSAFAKAFSIKKTDQAKAYKNQSDNMISAINATKKGKYNDALNETANVIQRKNGYAVLVKQGKKLKTTIEDVQDNYEHEIQPIFLAASQAELAKQYLNAADQYQKVLDLPYIDEQYYSQYKTKAEKGLKDNQKAAKENNNGSSSQSYNSISGKGPDTGNAGKTGEGSIGNHKVHGKTVTNKQIAQLRKRVGKFGYDSMSWSPQDLIDLYRKSGRTKPSKITKQDIQNYLKP
;
A
#
# COMPACT_ATOMS: atom_id res chain seq x y z
N MET A 1 -43.62 29.73 -44.62
CA MET A 1 -42.68 28.89 -45.40
C MET A 1 -41.25 29.25 -45.01
N LYS A 2 -40.40 28.22 -44.80
CA LYS A 2 -38.93 28.17 -45.00
C LYS A 2 -38.07 29.30 -44.40
N LYS A 3 -37.39 29.06 -43.27
CA LYS A 3 -35.99 28.58 -43.13
C LYS A 3 -34.96 29.46 -43.86
N THR A 4 -34.08 30.09 -43.08
CA THR A 4 -32.62 30.06 -43.33
C THR A 4 -31.85 30.29 -42.04
N THR A 5 -30.65 29.75 -42.02
CA THR A 5 -29.96 29.19 -40.86
C THR A 5 -28.53 29.75 -40.80
N ILE A 6 -27.93 29.63 -39.61
CA ILE A 6 -26.48 29.46 -39.34
C ILE A 6 -25.61 30.71 -39.42
N GLY A 7 -25.14 31.08 -38.23
CA GLY A 7 -23.79 31.58 -38.00
C GLY A 7 -23.28 31.04 -36.68
N THR A 8 -22.59 29.90 -36.67
CA THR A 8 -21.73 29.53 -35.54
C THR A 8 -20.51 28.79 -36.05
N ILE A 9 -19.46 29.57 -36.25
CA ILE A 9 -18.08 29.12 -36.38
C ILE A 9 -17.70 28.55 -35.02
N VAL A 10 -17.31 27.27 -34.96
CA VAL A 10 -16.62 26.73 -33.79
C VAL A 10 -15.26 26.23 -34.23
N ALA A 11 -14.26 26.95 -33.76
CA ALA A 11 -12.85 26.71 -33.99
C ALA A 11 -12.44 25.29 -33.56
N VAL A 12 -11.67 24.65 -34.43
CA VAL A 12 -11.02 23.36 -34.17
C VAL A 12 -9.87 23.60 -33.19
N VAL A 13 -10.01 23.07 -31.97
CA VAL A 13 -8.88 22.98 -31.03
C VAL A 13 -8.10 21.71 -31.37
N ILE A 14 -6.91 21.93 -31.93
CA ILE A 14 -5.87 20.91 -32.12
C ILE A 14 -5.27 20.63 -30.75
N ILE A 15 -5.46 19.43 -30.20
CA ILE A 15 -4.60 18.93 -29.11
C ILE A 15 -3.75 17.81 -29.70
N ALA A 16 -2.50 18.17 -29.99
CA ALA A 16 -1.45 17.26 -30.34
C ALA A 16 -0.89 16.64 -29.06
N ILE A 17 -1.11 15.34 -28.84
CA ILE A 17 -0.28 14.53 -27.95
C ILE A 17 -0.01 13.20 -28.67
N GLY A 18 1.19 13.07 -29.23
CA GLY A 18 1.89 11.82 -29.52
C GLY A 18 1.38 10.92 -30.66
N GLY A 19 1.82 11.19 -31.89
CA GLY A 19 2.05 10.17 -32.93
C GLY A 19 0.91 9.92 -33.94
N GLY A 20 0.94 10.63 -35.07
CA GLY A 20 0.21 10.26 -36.31
C GLY A 20 -0.63 11.40 -36.90
N VAL A 21 -0.10 12.09 -37.92
CA VAL A 21 -0.86 13.06 -38.72
C VAL A 21 -1.85 12.29 -39.61
N PHE A 22 -3.15 12.53 -39.45
CA PHE A 22 -4.18 12.00 -40.35
C PHE A 22 -4.80 13.13 -41.18
N TYR A 23 -4.74 12.99 -42.50
CA TYR A 23 -5.39 13.86 -43.48
C TYR A 23 -6.92 13.86 -43.29
N ALA A 24 -7.53 15.05 -43.36
CA ALA A 24 -8.96 15.25 -43.18
C ALA A 24 -9.73 15.07 -44.50
N THR A 25 -10.33 13.89 -44.71
CA THR A 25 -11.44 13.71 -45.66
C THR A 25 -12.76 14.08 -44.97
N GLN A 26 -13.63 14.83 -45.64
CA GLN A 26 -14.97 15.20 -45.13
C GLN A 26 -15.82 13.96 -44.84
N LYS A 27 -15.78 13.51 -43.59
CA LYS A 27 -16.51 12.36 -43.08
C LYS A 27 -17.85 12.78 -42.47
N SER A 28 -18.86 11.90 -42.61
CA SER A 28 -20.20 12.04 -42.04
C SER A 28 -20.14 12.34 -40.54
N ASN A 29 -21.16 13.03 -39.99
CA ASN A 29 -21.23 13.33 -38.55
C ASN A 29 -21.13 12.05 -37.69
N ASN A 30 -21.65 10.93 -38.15
CA ASN A 30 -21.55 9.65 -37.44
C ASN A 30 -20.11 9.14 -37.36
N ASP A 31 -19.31 9.32 -38.40
CA ASP A 31 -17.91 8.89 -38.41
C ASP A 31 -17.04 9.74 -37.47
N LYS A 32 -17.37 11.03 -37.32
CA LYS A 32 -16.69 11.93 -36.38
C LYS A 32 -17.00 11.57 -34.93
N VAL A 33 -18.25 11.22 -34.63
CA VAL A 33 -18.68 10.76 -33.30
C VAL A 33 -17.98 9.45 -32.94
N GLU A 34 -17.93 8.50 -33.86
CA GLU A 34 -17.27 7.21 -33.64
C GLU A 34 -15.75 7.37 -33.45
N ALA A 35 -15.09 8.21 -34.25
CA ALA A 35 -13.68 8.53 -34.07
C ALA A 35 -13.40 9.19 -32.70
N SER A 36 -14.25 10.14 -32.28
CA SER A 36 -14.10 10.81 -30.99
C SER A 36 -14.31 9.87 -29.80
N TYR A 37 -15.30 8.98 -29.89
CA TYR A 37 -15.53 7.92 -28.90
C TYR A 37 -14.32 6.98 -28.79
N ASN A 38 -13.83 6.46 -29.93
CA ASN A 38 -12.71 5.52 -29.98
C ASN A 38 -11.40 6.16 -29.49
N SER A 39 -11.18 7.45 -29.80
CA SER A 39 -10.07 8.23 -29.27
C SER A 39 -10.13 8.30 -27.73
N ALA A 40 -11.27 8.72 -27.16
CA ALA A 40 -11.43 8.79 -25.71
C ALA A 40 -11.29 7.43 -25.01
N MET A 41 -11.84 6.36 -25.60
CA MET A 41 -11.65 4.99 -25.11
C MET A 41 -10.18 4.55 -25.14
N THR A 42 -9.43 4.95 -26.17
CA THR A 42 -8.00 4.64 -26.30
C THR A 42 -7.18 5.40 -25.27
N THR A 43 -7.42 6.70 -25.11
CA THR A 43 -6.80 7.51 -24.05
C THR A 43 -7.02 6.87 -22.68
N GLY A 44 -8.26 6.48 -22.36
CA GLY A 44 -8.54 5.84 -21.08
C GLY A 44 -7.82 4.50 -20.89
N LYS A 45 -7.70 3.68 -21.95
CA LYS A 45 -6.96 2.41 -21.89
C LYS A 45 -5.45 2.61 -21.70
N ASN A 46 -4.88 3.65 -22.33
CA ASN A 46 -3.48 4.00 -22.16
C ASN A 46 -3.22 4.48 -20.72
N ALA A 47 -4.06 5.37 -20.20
CA ALA A 47 -3.98 5.81 -18.81
C ALA A 47 -4.12 4.64 -17.80
N VAL A 48 -4.98 3.64 -18.06
CA VAL A 48 -5.01 2.40 -17.26
C VAL A 48 -3.69 1.62 -17.32
N ALA A 49 -3.05 1.55 -18.49
CA ALA A 49 -1.75 0.89 -18.63
C ALA A 49 -0.68 1.60 -17.79
N ASP A 50 -0.71 2.93 -17.78
CA ASP A 50 0.17 3.80 -17.01
C ASP A 50 -0.21 3.88 -15.52
N LYS A 51 -1.35 3.27 -15.15
CA LYS A 51 -1.97 3.30 -13.80
C LYS A 51 -2.39 4.70 -13.34
N ASP A 52 -2.55 5.63 -14.27
CA ASP A 52 -3.23 6.91 -14.00
C ASP A 52 -4.75 6.70 -14.05
N TYR A 53 -5.30 6.22 -12.93
CA TYR A 53 -6.72 5.94 -12.84
C TYR A 53 -7.58 7.21 -12.89
N SER A 54 -7.01 8.37 -12.55
CA SER A 54 -7.71 9.67 -12.58
C SER A 54 -7.93 10.12 -14.03
N GLU A 55 -6.86 10.08 -14.84
CA GLU A 55 -6.96 10.34 -16.27
C GLU A 55 -7.84 9.28 -16.96
N ALA A 56 -7.67 8.01 -16.60
CA ALA A 56 -8.51 6.94 -17.14
C ALA A 56 -10.00 7.17 -16.87
N SER A 57 -10.38 7.52 -15.65
CA SER A 57 -11.78 7.83 -15.30
C SER A 57 -12.30 9.00 -16.14
N SER A 58 -11.52 10.08 -16.25
CA SER A 58 -11.89 11.27 -17.04
C SER A 58 -12.08 10.94 -18.51
N ALA A 59 -11.18 10.16 -19.10
CA ALA A 59 -11.25 9.73 -20.49
C ALA A 59 -12.45 8.79 -20.76
N PHE A 60 -12.71 7.82 -19.88
CA PHE A 60 -13.89 6.96 -20.01
C PHE A 60 -15.21 7.71 -19.75
N ALA A 61 -15.21 8.73 -18.89
CA ALA A 61 -16.34 9.62 -18.71
C ALA A 61 -16.64 10.42 -19.99
N LYS A 62 -15.60 10.92 -20.66
CA LYS A 62 -15.71 11.57 -21.98
C LYS A 62 -16.23 10.59 -23.04
N ALA A 63 -15.73 9.36 -23.07
CA ALA A 63 -16.24 8.34 -23.99
C ALA A 63 -17.75 8.06 -23.73
N PHE A 64 -18.16 7.96 -22.46
CA PHE A 64 -19.56 7.75 -22.08
C PHE A 64 -20.45 8.97 -22.39
N SER A 65 -19.92 10.21 -22.32
CA SER A 65 -20.67 11.40 -22.70
C SER A 65 -20.91 11.47 -24.21
N ILE A 66 -19.95 11.03 -25.02
CA ILE A 66 -20.06 10.94 -26.49
C ILE A 66 -21.02 9.81 -26.90
N LYS A 67 -20.84 8.61 -26.34
CA LYS A 67 -21.66 7.42 -26.64
C LYS A 67 -22.00 6.72 -25.34
N LYS A 68 -23.30 6.68 -25.00
CA LYS A 68 -23.86 6.13 -23.75
C LYS A 68 -23.77 4.60 -23.66
N THR A 69 -22.61 4.04 -23.95
CA THR A 69 -22.33 2.61 -23.93
C THR A 69 -22.11 2.11 -22.51
N ASP A 70 -22.59 0.90 -22.22
CA ASP A 70 -22.34 0.23 -20.94
C ASP A 70 -20.84 0.00 -20.70
N GLN A 71 -20.07 -0.27 -21.76
CA GLN A 71 -18.62 -0.47 -21.67
C GLN A 71 -17.91 0.78 -21.14
N ALA A 72 -18.15 1.96 -21.72
CA ALA A 72 -17.50 3.19 -21.27
C ALA A 72 -17.89 3.53 -19.81
N LYS A 73 -19.16 3.33 -19.46
CA LYS A 73 -19.65 3.49 -18.08
C LYS A 73 -18.97 2.52 -17.11
N ALA A 74 -18.85 1.25 -17.50
CA ALA A 74 -18.20 0.22 -16.67
C ALA A 74 -16.72 0.53 -16.45
N TYR A 75 -16.00 0.96 -17.49
CA TYR A 75 -14.57 1.27 -17.40
C TYR A 75 -14.33 2.50 -16.53
N LYS A 76 -15.16 3.54 -16.68
CA LYS A 76 -15.15 4.70 -15.77
C LYS A 76 -15.34 4.26 -14.30
N ASN A 77 -16.38 3.49 -14.02
CA ASN A 77 -16.69 3.04 -12.66
C ASN A 77 -15.58 2.17 -12.06
N GLN A 78 -14.92 1.32 -12.87
CA GLN A 78 -13.75 0.57 -12.39
C GLN A 78 -12.58 1.49 -12.07
N SER A 79 -12.28 2.49 -12.89
CA SER A 79 -11.24 3.47 -12.61
C SER A 79 -11.52 4.27 -11.34
N ASP A 80 -12.76 4.74 -11.15
CA ASP A 80 -13.18 5.43 -9.92
C ASP A 80 -12.98 4.56 -8.68
N ASN A 81 -13.39 3.30 -8.75
CA ASN A 81 -13.23 2.37 -7.62
C ASN A 81 -11.76 2.05 -7.34
N MET A 82 -10.88 2.03 -8.35
CA MET A 82 -9.43 1.92 -8.12
C MET A 82 -8.89 3.12 -7.33
N ILE A 83 -9.32 4.34 -7.67
CA ILE A 83 -8.94 5.57 -6.94
C ILE A 83 -9.45 5.50 -5.50
N SER A 84 -10.72 5.15 -5.30
CA SER A 84 -11.34 5.01 -3.98
C SER A 84 -10.62 3.97 -3.13
N ALA A 85 -10.29 2.81 -3.69
CA ALA A 85 -9.54 1.77 -3.00
C ALA A 85 -8.16 2.27 -2.53
N ILE A 86 -7.40 2.93 -3.42
CA ILE A 86 -6.08 3.49 -3.09
C ILE A 86 -6.20 4.52 -1.96
N ASN A 87 -7.17 5.42 -2.04
CA ASN A 87 -7.37 6.48 -1.05
C ASN A 87 -7.85 5.93 0.30
N ALA A 88 -8.75 4.95 0.29
CA ALA A 88 -9.22 4.27 1.50
C ALA A 88 -8.05 3.54 2.20
N THR A 89 -7.19 2.87 1.44
CA THR A 89 -5.98 2.21 1.97
C THR A 89 -5.04 3.20 2.65
N LYS A 90 -4.75 4.34 2.02
CA LYS A 90 -3.92 5.41 2.59
C LYS A 90 -4.49 6.02 3.88
N LYS A 91 -5.80 5.88 4.10
CA LYS A 91 -6.53 6.33 5.29
C LYS A 91 -6.77 5.21 6.30
N GLY A 92 -6.21 4.02 6.09
CA GLY A 92 -6.37 2.86 6.99
C GLY A 92 -7.78 2.26 6.97
N LYS A 93 -8.61 2.61 5.97
CA LYS A 93 -9.97 2.09 5.79
C LYS A 93 -9.94 0.83 4.94
N TYR A 94 -9.36 -0.24 5.47
CA TYR A 94 -9.06 -1.45 4.69
C TYR A 94 -10.31 -2.17 4.20
N ASN A 95 -11.37 -2.25 5.01
CA ASN A 95 -12.64 -2.86 4.58
C ASN A 95 -13.26 -2.11 3.39
N ASP A 96 -13.29 -0.77 3.44
CA ASP A 96 -13.76 0.05 2.33
C ASP A 96 -12.91 -0.18 1.08
N ALA A 97 -11.58 -0.21 1.24
CA ALA A 97 -10.66 -0.43 0.14
C ALA A 97 -10.85 -1.81 -0.53
N LEU A 98 -11.01 -2.86 0.27
CA LEU A 98 -11.27 -4.21 -0.21
C LEU A 98 -12.62 -4.31 -0.94
N ASN A 99 -13.66 -3.67 -0.40
CA ASN A 99 -14.97 -3.59 -1.06
C ASN A 99 -14.87 -2.90 -2.42
N GLU A 100 -14.11 -1.82 -2.52
CA GLU A 100 -13.92 -1.13 -3.80
C GLU A 100 -13.15 -1.99 -4.82
N THR A 101 -12.11 -2.72 -4.39
CA THR A 101 -11.46 -3.67 -5.29
C THR A 101 -12.38 -4.81 -5.74
N ALA A 102 -13.28 -5.29 -4.87
CA ALA A 102 -14.29 -6.26 -5.25
C ALA A 102 -15.23 -5.71 -6.35
N ASN A 103 -15.66 -4.46 -6.20
CA ASN A 103 -16.48 -3.76 -7.20
C ASN A 103 -15.75 -3.59 -8.55
N VAL A 104 -14.41 -3.46 -8.54
CA VAL A 104 -13.60 -3.46 -9.77
C VAL A 104 -13.58 -4.85 -10.42
N ILE A 105 -13.33 -5.88 -9.61
CA ILE A 105 -13.09 -7.26 -10.08
C ILE A 105 -14.37 -7.91 -10.63
N GLN A 106 -15.52 -7.63 -10.00
CA GLN A 106 -16.80 -8.25 -10.32
C GLN A 106 -17.62 -7.46 -11.36
N ARG A 107 -17.08 -6.35 -11.88
CA ARG A 107 -17.82 -5.46 -12.77
C ARG A 107 -18.17 -6.16 -14.10
N LYS A 108 -19.47 -6.33 -14.36
CA LYS A 108 -19.98 -6.74 -15.67
C LYS A 108 -19.58 -5.72 -16.74
N ASN A 109 -19.21 -6.20 -17.93
CA ASN A 109 -18.68 -5.39 -19.03
C ASN A 109 -17.40 -4.62 -18.65
N GLY A 110 -16.68 -5.08 -17.63
CA GLY A 110 -15.46 -4.46 -17.15
C GLY A 110 -14.25 -4.70 -18.06
N TYR A 111 -13.29 -3.79 -17.99
CA TYR A 111 -12.02 -3.90 -18.71
C TYR A 111 -11.14 -4.95 -18.04
N ALA A 112 -10.75 -5.99 -18.76
CA ALA A 112 -9.97 -7.09 -18.21
C ALA A 112 -8.63 -6.65 -17.56
N VAL A 113 -8.02 -5.57 -18.07
CA VAL A 113 -6.78 -5.02 -17.49
C VAL A 113 -7.05 -4.40 -16.11
N LEU A 114 -8.14 -3.64 -15.94
CA LEU A 114 -8.56 -3.11 -14.64
C LEU A 114 -8.91 -4.24 -13.67
N VAL A 115 -9.56 -5.32 -14.13
CA VAL A 115 -9.81 -6.50 -13.28
C VAL A 115 -8.49 -7.12 -12.80
N LYS A 116 -7.51 -7.29 -13.69
CA LYS A 116 -6.18 -7.84 -13.33
C LYS A 116 -5.44 -6.94 -12.34
N GLN A 117 -5.45 -5.62 -12.57
CA GLN A 117 -4.83 -4.66 -11.67
C GLN A 117 -5.57 -4.57 -10.33
N GLY A 118 -6.90 -4.62 -10.32
CA GLY A 118 -7.73 -4.67 -9.11
C GLY A 118 -7.44 -5.88 -8.24
N LYS A 119 -7.23 -7.07 -8.84
CA LYS A 119 -6.78 -8.27 -8.10
C LYS A 119 -5.41 -8.06 -7.43
N LYS A 120 -4.47 -7.40 -8.13
CA LYS A 120 -3.16 -7.08 -7.55
C LYS A 120 -3.29 -6.08 -6.40
N LEU A 121 -4.08 -5.03 -6.59
CA LEU A 121 -4.34 -4.02 -5.57
C LEU A 121 -4.99 -4.65 -4.33
N LYS A 122 -5.97 -5.54 -4.49
CA LYS A 122 -6.58 -6.29 -3.37
C LYS A 122 -5.53 -7.00 -2.52
N THR A 123 -4.61 -7.75 -3.15
CA THR A 123 -3.51 -8.40 -2.43
C THR A 123 -2.61 -7.40 -1.72
N THR A 124 -2.27 -6.28 -2.36
CA THR A 124 -1.48 -5.23 -1.69
C THR A 124 -2.21 -4.65 -0.49
N ILE A 125 -3.53 -4.45 -0.56
CA ILE A 125 -4.34 -3.95 0.56
C ILE A 125 -4.35 -4.96 1.70
N GLU A 126 -4.54 -6.25 1.39
CA GLU A 126 -4.47 -7.33 2.38
C GLU A 126 -3.10 -7.36 3.09
N ASP A 127 -2.01 -7.19 2.35
CA ASP A 127 -0.65 -7.13 2.92
C ASP A 127 -0.46 -5.88 3.81
N VAL A 128 -0.96 -4.71 3.39
CA VAL A 128 -0.87 -3.47 4.18
C VAL A 128 -1.72 -3.56 5.46
N GLN A 129 -2.91 -4.14 5.37
CA GLN A 129 -3.78 -4.38 6.52
C GLN A 129 -3.11 -5.31 7.53
N ASP A 130 -2.53 -6.42 7.06
CA ASP A 130 -1.82 -7.40 7.90
C ASP A 130 -0.65 -6.72 8.64
N ASN A 131 0.20 -5.97 7.91
CA ASN A 131 1.28 -5.18 8.50
C ASN A 131 0.77 -4.20 9.56
N TYR A 132 -0.35 -3.51 9.31
CA TYR A 132 -0.92 -2.61 10.30
C TYR A 132 -1.39 -3.35 11.55
N GLU A 133 -2.24 -4.37 11.40
CA GLU A 133 -2.86 -5.10 12.51
C GLU A 133 -1.84 -5.86 13.37
N HIS A 134 -0.78 -6.38 12.74
CA HIS A 134 0.14 -7.32 13.38
C HIS A 134 1.49 -6.71 13.77
N GLU A 135 1.82 -5.51 13.28
CA GLU A 135 3.12 -4.88 13.54
C GLU A 135 2.96 -3.44 14.01
N ILE A 136 2.35 -2.58 13.19
CA ILE A 136 2.27 -1.14 13.48
C ILE A 136 1.34 -0.87 14.68
N GLN A 137 0.14 -1.46 14.69
CA GLN A 137 -0.87 -1.21 15.72
C GLN A 137 -0.41 -1.65 17.11
N PRO A 138 0.18 -2.85 17.31
CA PRO A 138 0.74 -3.24 18.60
C PRO A 138 1.84 -2.29 19.10
N ILE A 139 2.74 -1.83 18.22
CA ILE A 139 3.80 -0.88 18.61
C ILE A 139 3.19 0.46 19.05
N PHE A 140 2.19 0.98 18.33
CA PHE A 140 1.48 2.19 18.76
C PHE A 140 0.73 2.00 20.07
N LEU A 141 0.16 0.82 20.33
CA LEU A 141 -0.49 0.53 21.61
C LEU A 141 0.52 0.55 22.76
N ALA A 142 1.69 -0.08 22.57
CA ALA A 142 2.78 -0.06 23.54
C ALA A 142 3.30 1.37 23.80
N ALA A 143 3.43 2.18 22.75
CA ALA A 143 3.80 3.59 22.87
C ALA A 143 2.78 4.37 23.73
N SER A 144 1.49 4.18 23.46
CA SER A 144 0.41 4.84 24.21
C SER A 144 0.36 4.40 25.67
N GLN A 145 0.59 3.12 25.97
CA GLN A 145 0.70 2.64 27.35
C GLN A 145 1.89 3.26 28.09
N ALA A 146 3.04 3.39 27.42
CA ALA A 146 4.21 4.06 27.98
C ALA A 146 3.97 5.56 28.24
N GLU A 147 3.27 6.25 27.33
CA GLU A 147 2.82 7.65 27.52
C GLU A 147 1.94 7.79 28.76
N LEU A 148 0.94 6.92 28.93
CA LEU A 148 0.05 6.90 30.10
C LEU A 148 0.82 6.66 31.41
N ALA A 149 1.85 5.82 31.36
CA ALA A 149 2.76 5.56 32.47
C ALA A 149 3.82 6.65 32.68
N LYS A 150 3.79 7.75 31.90
CA LYS A 150 4.80 8.83 31.86
C LYS A 150 6.23 8.33 31.55
N GLN A 151 6.36 7.16 30.94
CA GLN A 151 7.62 6.58 30.48
C GLN A 151 7.95 7.11 29.08
N TYR A 152 8.16 8.42 28.97
CA TYR A 152 8.27 9.09 27.66
C TYR A 152 9.44 8.58 26.80
N LEU A 153 10.57 8.19 27.40
CA LEU A 153 11.67 7.58 26.64
C LEU A 153 11.27 6.21 26.07
N ASN A 154 10.57 5.37 26.84
CA ASN A 154 10.06 4.10 26.34
C ASN A 154 9.06 4.31 25.20
N ALA A 155 8.18 5.31 25.31
CA ALA A 155 7.23 5.66 24.25
C ALA A 155 7.95 6.12 22.97
N ALA A 156 8.98 6.98 23.12
CA ALA A 156 9.82 7.42 22.01
C ALA A 156 10.49 6.24 21.29
N ASP A 157 11.04 5.27 22.02
CA ASP A 157 11.63 4.06 21.44
C ASP A 157 10.60 3.23 20.65
N GLN A 158 9.36 3.11 21.13
CA GLN A 158 8.32 2.42 20.37
C GLN A 158 7.98 3.15 19.07
N TYR A 159 7.85 4.48 19.08
CA TYR A 159 7.64 5.23 17.84
C TYR A 159 8.80 5.09 16.87
N GLN A 160 10.04 5.07 17.35
CA GLN A 160 11.22 4.83 16.51
C GLN A 160 11.15 3.45 15.83
N LYS A 161 10.72 2.41 16.53
CA LYS A 161 10.54 1.07 15.90
C LYS A 161 9.59 1.09 14.71
N VAL A 162 8.55 1.93 14.72
CA VAL A 162 7.66 2.08 13.55
C VAL A 162 8.42 2.74 12.39
N LEU A 163 9.24 3.75 12.66
CA LEU A 163 10.06 4.44 11.67
C LEU A 163 11.18 3.57 11.10
N ASP A 164 11.60 2.55 11.85
CA ASP A 164 12.62 1.58 11.41
C ASP A 164 12.03 0.45 10.55
N LEU A 165 10.70 0.37 10.39
CA LEU A 165 10.07 -0.67 9.57
C LEU A 165 10.43 -0.48 8.08
N PRO A 166 10.85 -1.55 7.36
CA PRO A 166 11.31 -1.48 5.96
C PRO A 166 10.42 -0.72 4.99
N TYR A 167 9.12 -0.81 5.24
CA TYR A 167 8.07 -0.42 4.32
C TYR A 167 7.38 0.87 4.75
N ILE A 168 7.82 1.50 5.86
CA ILE A 168 7.15 2.67 6.42
C ILE A 168 7.17 3.87 5.46
N ASP A 169 8.16 3.91 4.57
CA ASP A 169 8.29 4.92 3.52
C ASP A 169 7.46 4.63 2.26
N GLU A 170 6.84 3.45 2.16
CA GLU A 170 5.99 3.12 1.01
C GLU A 170 4.69 3.93 1.03
N GLN A 171 4.13 4.16 -0.16
CA GLN A 171 3.00 5.08 -0.41
C GLN A 171 1.72 4.85 0.44
N TYR A 172 1.53 3.66 1.02
CA TYR A 172 0.34 3.31 1.80
C TYR A 172 0.52 3.51 3.30
N TYR A 173 1.74 3.78 3.78
CA TYR A 173 2.06 3.87 5.20
C TYR A 173 2.32 5.30 5.69
N SER A 174 2.19 6.31 4.81
CA SER A 174 2.49 7.71 5.11
C SER A 174 1.81 8.23 6.38
N GLN A 175 0.53 7.89 6.61
CA GLN A 175 -0.18 8.29 7.82
C GLN A 175 0.45 7.71 9.10
N TYR A 176 0.99 6.49 9.03
CA TYR A 176 1.61 5.82 10.18
C TYR A 176 3.01 6.37 10.42
N LYS A 177 3.77 6.63 9.34
CA LYS A 177 5.03 7.36 9.41
C LYS A 177 4.87 8.70 10.12
N THR A 178 3.94 9.54 9.64
CA THR A 178 3.69 10.86 10.24
C THR A 178 3.27 10.76 11.71
N LYS A 179 2.42 9.78 12.06
CA LYS A 179 2.04 9.54 13.45
C LYS A 179 3.26 9.19 14.31
N ALA A 180 4.15 8.32 13.81
CA ALA A 180 5.35 7.90 14.52
C ALA A 180 6.38 9.03 14.67
N GLU A 181 6.63 9.81 13.61
CA GLU A 181 7.52 11.00 13.68
C GLU A 181 7.04 12.01 14.72
N LYS A 182 5.73 12.27 14.74
CA LYS A 182 5.11 13.16 15.73
C LYS A 182 5.25 12.59 17.15
N GLY A 183 4.89 11.33 17.35
CA GLY A 183 4.97 10.66 18.64
C GLY A 183 6.39 10.64 19.20
N LEU A 184 7.38 10.33 18.36
CA LEU A 184 8.80 10.38 18.73
C LEU A 184 9.22 11.76 19.22
N LYS A 185 8.94 12.80 18.44
CA LYS A 185 9.30 14.19 18.78
C LYS A 185 8.64 14.66 20.06
N ASP A 186 7.34 14.40 20.22
CA ASP A 186 6.56 14.85 21.38
C ASP A 186 7.06 14.19 22.66
N ASN A 187 7.35 12.89 22.62
CA ASN A 187 7.85 12.15 23.77
C ASN A 187 9.30 12.50 24.14
N GLN A 188 10.16 12.76 23.15
CA GLN A 188 11.50 13.29 23.41
C GLN A 188 11.45 14.67 24.08
N LYS A 189 10.49 15.52 23.72
CA LYS A 189 10.27 16.81 24.37
C LYS A 189 9.77 16.62 25.81
N ALA A 190 8.75 15.79 26.00
CA ALA A 190 8.19 15.50 27.32
C ALA A 190 9.23 14.90 28.27
N ALA A 191 10.11 14.01 27.79
CA ALA A 191 11.20 13.45 28.59
C ALA A 191 12.21 14.52 29.07
N LYS A 192 12.47 15.56 28.27
CA LYS A 192 13.35 16.68 28.66
C LYS A 192 12.69 17.57 29.70
N GLU A 193 11.41 17.88 29.51
CA GLU A 193 10.64 18.73 30.44
C GLU A 193 10.44 18.03 31.80
N ASN A 194 10.23 16.71 31.79
CA ASN A 194 10.01 15.93 33.00
C ASN A 194 11.31 15.65 33.79
N ASN A 195 12.49 15.82 33.18
CA ASN A 195 13.79 15.69 33.85
C ASN A 195 14.30 17.00 34.50
N ASN A 196 13.51 18.09 34.48
CA ASN A 196 13.91 19.37 35.09
C ASN A 196 13.69 19.43 36.62
N GLY A 197 13.64 18.26 37.27
CA GLY A 197 13.63 18.09 38.72
C GLY A 197 14.26 16.74 39.11
N SER A 198 15.49 16.78 39.61
CA SER A 198 16.30 15.68 40.17
C SER A 198 16.98 14.69 39.22
N SER A 199 18.32 14.82 39.27
CA SER A 199 19.37 13.81 39.11
C SER A 199 19.55 13.19 37.73
N SER A 200 20.69 13.56 37.15
CA SER A 200 21.42 12.86 36.11
C SER A 200 21.52 11.35 36.41
N GLN A 201 20.54 10.60 35.95
CA GLN A 201 20.61 9.16 35.93
C GLN A 201 21.10 8.78 34.53
N SER A 202 22.44 8.75 34.41
CA SER A 202 23.10 7.99 33.36
C SER A 202 22.66 6.55 33.52
N TYR A 203 21.91 6.00 32.56
CA TYR A 203 21.70 4.56 32.53
C TYR A 203 21.58 3.99 31.13
N ASN A 204 22.36 2.92 30.99
CA ASN A 204 22.38 1.92 29.93
C ASN A 204 20.99 1.51 29.48
N SER A 205 20.90 1.28 28.17
CA SER A 205 19.86 0.53 27.46
C SER A 205 19.49 -0.75 28.18
N ILE A 206 18.33 -0.75 28.86
CA ILE A 206 17.72 -1.93 29.46
C ILE A 206 16.90 -2.63 28.38
N SER A 207 17.45 -3.72 27.84
CA SER A 207 16.71 -4.70 27.06
C SER A 207 15.68 -5.39 27.96
N GLY A 208 14.40 -5.28 27.62
CA GLY A 208 13.31 -5.94 28.35
C GLY A 208 13.41 -7.47 28.28
N LYS A 209 13.42 -8.11 29.45
CA LYS A 209 13.21 -9.56 29.62
C LYS A 209 11.72 -9.89 29.45
N GLY A 210 11.29 -10.16 28.23
CA GLY A 210 10.32 -11.23 27.96
C GLY A 210 11.08 -12.55 27.80
N PRO A 211 10.42 -13.71 27.62
CA PRO A 211 11.12 -14.91 27.15
C PRO A 211 11.81 -14.57 25.82
N ASP A 212 13.13 -14.46 25.91
CA ASP A 212 14.05 -14.11 24.83
C ASP A 212 13.84 -15.12 23.69
N THR A 213 13.62 -14.66 22.45
CA THR A 213 13.44 -15.56 21.29
C THR A 213 14.75 -16.25 20.88
N GLY A 214 15.82 -16.13 21.67
CA GLY A 214 17.08 -16.82 21.44
C GLY A 214 17.80 -16.24 20.23
N ASN A 215 18.78 -15.37 20.50
CA ASN A 215 19.84 -15.03 19.55
C ASN A 215 19.42 -14.30 18.25
N ALA A 216 18.25 -13.65 18.22
CA ALA A 216 17.83 -12.82 17.10
C ALA A 216 18.63 -11.49 17.07
N GLY A 217 19.36 -11.25 15.98
CA GLY A 217 19.88 -9.92 15.61
C GLY A 217 21.15 -9.38 16.27
N LYS A 218 21.91 -10.15 17.08
CA LYS A 218 23.04 -9.56 17.84
C LYS A 218 24.44 -9.62 17.20
N THR A 219 24.77 -10.53 16.27
CA THR A 219 26.03 -10.46 15.47
C THR A 219 25.97 -11.31 14.18
N GLY A 220 26.64 -10.88 13.11
CA GLY A 220 26.82 -11.60 11.83
C GLY A 220 26.12 -10.97 10.62
N GLU A 221 26.28 -11.55 9.41
CA GLU A 221 25.59 -11.17 8.16
C GLU A 221 24.05 -11.26 8.32
N GLY A 222 23.46 -10.24 8.95
CA GLY A 222 22.07 -10.26 9.43
C GLY A 222 21.75 -9.11 10.39
N SER A 223 22.48 -8.00 10.30
CA SER A 223 22.26 -6.79 11.10
C SER A 223 20.83 -6.25 10.96
N ILE A 224 20.36 -5.51 11.96
CA ILE A 224 19.12 -4.71 11.94
C ILE A 224 19.00 -4.00 10.57
N GLY A 225 17.95 -4.30 9.82
CA GLY A 225 17.68 -3.73 8.50
C GLY A 225 18.11 -4.59 7.29
N ASN A 226 18.77 -5.74 7.47
CA ASN A 226 19.00 -6.65 6.35
C ASN A 226 17.76 -7.51 6.07
N HIS A 227 16.96 -7.04 5.11
CA HIS A 227 15.75 -7.72 4.69
C HIS A 227 15.97 -8.73 3.56
N LYS A 228 17.21 -9.16 3.26
CA LYS A 228 17.48 -10.09 2.16
C LYS A 228 17.56 -11.55 2.62
N VAL A 229 16.98 -12.44 1.82
CA VAL A 229 17.13 -13.90 1.88
C VAL A 229 17.40 -14.41 0.47
N HIS A 230 18.45 -15.22 0.28
CA HIS A 230 18.94 -15.65 -1.04
C HIS A 230 19.21 -14.49 -2.02
N GLY A 231 19.81 -13.40 -1.51
CA GLY A 231 20.14 -12.21 -2.30
C GLY A 231 18.93 -11.36 -2.71
N LYS A 232 17.70 -11.72 -2.32
CA LYS A 232 16.47 -10.99 -2.65
C LYS A 232 15.84 -10.41 -1.39
N THR A 233 15.35 -9.17 -1.50
CA THR A 233 14.58 -8.54 -0.42
C THR A 233 13.29 -9.33 -0.18
N VAL A 234 13.09 -9.76 1.06
CA VAL A 234 11.87 -10.39 1.54
C VAL A 234 10.77 -9.33 1.50
N THR A 235 9.71 -9.63 0.78
CA THR A 235 8.58 -8.70 0.63
C THR A 235 7.64 -8.77 1.83
N ASN A 236 6.82 -7.74 2.04
CA ASN A 236 5.78 -7.73 3.07
C ASN A 236 4.85 -8.95 2.95
N LYS A 237 4.49 -9.32 1.73
CA LYS A 237 3.74 -10.55 1.45
C LYS A 237 4.44 -11.81 1.97
N GLN A 238 5.76 -11.89 1.85
CA GLN A 238 6.52 -13.00 2.39
C GLN A 238 6.55 -12.97 3.92
N ILE A 239 6.69 -11.79 4.54
CA ILE A 239 6.61 -11.61 6.00
C ILE A 239 5.24 -12.07 6.52
N ALA A 240 4.15 -11.62 5.90
CA ALA A 240 2.79 -12.06 6.23
C ALA A 240 2.62 -13.59 6.07
N GLN A 241 3.20 -14.19 5.02
CA GLN A 241 3.20 -15.64 4.86
C GLN A 241 3.98 -16.36 5.96
N LEU A 242 5.13 -15.83 6.37
CA LEU A 242 5.92 -16.36 7.48
C LEU A 242 5.14 -16.27 8.79
N ARG A 243 4.54 -15.11 9.07
CA ARG A 243 3.70 -14.86 10.25
C ARG A 243 2.53 -15.85 10.32
N LYS A 244 1.78 -16.01 9.21
CA LYS A 244 0.71 -17.02 9.09
C LYS A 244 1.22 -18.44 9.30
N ARG A 245 2.44 -18.74 8.86
CA ARG A 245 3.04 -20.06 9.05
C ARG A 245 3.40 -20.32 10.51
N VAL A 246 3.96 -19.33 11.19
CA VAL A 246 4.26 -19.37 12.63
C VAL A 246 2.97 -19.57 13.43
N GLY A 247 1.94 -18.76 13.18
CA GLY A 247 0.64 -18.87 13.83
C GLY A 247 -0.04 -20.23 13.57
N LYS A 248 0.03 -20.74 12.33
CA LYS A 248 -0.51 -22.07 11.98
C LYS A 248 0.11 -23.22 12.79
N PHE A 249 1.31 -23.06 13.34
CA PHE A 249 1.96 -24.07 14.16
C PHE A 249 1.76 -23.87 15.67
N GLY A 250 0.88 -22.93 16.06
CA GLY A 250 0.48 -22.70 17.45
C GLY A 250 1.38 -21.76 18.23
N TYR A 251 2.29 -21.05 17.55
CA TYR A 251 3.11 -20.01 18.16
C TYR A 251 2.35 -18.68 18.13
N ASP A 252 2.55 -17.85 19.14
CA ASP A 252 2.10 -16.47 19.09
C ASP A 252 2.88 -15.73 18.00
N SER A 253 2.28 -15.64 16.82
CA SER A 253 2.91 -15.00 15.68
C SER A 253 3.10 -13.51 15.87
N MET A 254 2.43 -12.87 16.83
CA MET A 254 2.57 -11.43 17.12
C MET A 254 3.83 -11.11 17.90
N SER A 255 4.30 -12.05 18.73
CA SER A 255 5.57 -11.92 19.45
C SER A 255 6.81 -11.91 18.55
N TRP A 256 6.66 -12.18 17.24
CA TRP A 256 7.74 -12.18 16.27
C TRP A 256 7.78 -10.86 15.50
N SER A 257 8.94 -10.21 15.50
CA SER A 257 9.19 -9.04 14.64
C SER A 257 9.32 -9.45 13.16
N PRO A 258 9.18 -8.52 12.21
CA PRO A 258 9.55 -8.74 10.82
C PRO A 258 10.94 -9.35 10.64
N GLN A 259 11.90 -8.84 11.41
CA GLN A 259 13.27 -9.32 11.36
C GLN A 259 13.36 -10.76 11.89
N ASP A 260 12.64 -11.13 12.96
CA ASP A 260 12.60 -12.52 13.43
C ASP A 260 12.05 -13.46 12.37
N LEU A 261 11.01 -13.02 11.65
CA LEU A 261 10.42 -13.81 10.57
C LEU A 261 11.38 -13.94 9.38
N ILE A 262 12.06 -12.85 9.01
CA ILE A 262 13.07 -12.84 7.94
C ILE A 262 14.26 -13.73 8.33
N ASP A 263 14.71 -13.67 9.57
CA ASP A 263 15.83 -14.44 10.09
C ASP A 263 15.48 -15.93 10.20
N LEU A 264 14.26 -16.26 10.63
CA LEU A 264 13.70 -17.60 10.53
C LEU A 264 13.73 -18.09 9.09
N TYR A 265 13.26 -17.27 8.16
CA TYR A 265 13.23 -17.63 6.75
C TYR A 265 14.65 -17.87 6.21
N ARG A 266 15.60 -17.02 6.56
CA ARG A 266 17.01 -17.16 6.21
C ARG A 266 17.62 -18.43 6.78
N LYS A 267 17.52 -18.64 8.09
CA LYS A 267 18.08 -19.80 8.80
C LYS A 267 17.45 -21.12 8.36
N SER A 268 16.18 -21.10 7.96
CA SER A 268 15.49 -22.31 7.48
C SER A 268 16.03 -22.86 6.15
N GLY A 269 16.74 -22.04 5.37
CA GLY A 269 17.17 -22.39 4.00
C GLY A 269 16.02 -22.68 3.02
N ARG A 270 14.76 -22.41 3.40
CA ARG A 270 13.59 -22.70 2.55
C ARG A 270 13.54 -21.73 1.39
N THR A 271 13.20 -22.24 0.20
CA THR A 271 13.07 -21.40 -1.01
C THR A 271 11.83 -20.51 -1.03
N LYS A 272 10.84 -20.78 -0.16
CA LYS A 272 9.58 -20.02 -0.05
C LYS A 272 9.09 -19.97 1.41
N PRO A 273 8.49 -18.86 1.86
CA PRO A 273 7.87 -18.75 3.19
C PRO A 273 6.86 -19.85 3.52
N SER A 274 6.04 -20.23 2.54
CA SER A 274 5.02 -21.28 2.73
C SER A 274 5.60 -22.66 3.02
N LYS A 275 6.91 -22.85 2.79
CA LYS A 275 7.62 -24.09 3.08
C LYS A 275 8.25 -24.12 4.48
N ILE A 276 8.13 -23.04 5.26
CA ILE A 276 8.46 -23.09 6.69
C ILE A 276 7.65 -24.18 7.37
N THR A 277 8.35 -24.97 8.18
CA THR A 277 7.83 -26.09 8.95
C THR A 277 7.90 -25.78 10.44
N LYS A 278 7.21 -26.58 11.26
CA LYS A 278 7.30 -26.49 12.72
C LYS A 278 8.73 -26.70 13.21
N GLN A 279 9.48 -27.60 12.57
CA GLN A 279 10.88 -27.87 12.92
C GLN A 279 11.78 -26.67 12.65
N ASP A 280 11.55 -25.93 11.55
CA ASP A 280 12.33 -24.72 11.24
C ASP A 280 12.16 -23.67 12.36
N ILE A 281 10.94 -23.51 12.86
CA ILE A 281 10.61 -22.60 13.97
C ILE A 281 11.26 -23.07 15.27
N GLN A 282 11.14 -24.37 15.59
CA GLN A 282 11.76 -24.93 16.78
C GLN A 282 13.28 -24.81 16.76
N ASN A 283 13.91 -25.01 15.60
CA ASN A 283 15.35 -24.85 15.45
C ASN A 283 15.78 -23.39 15.57
N TYR A 284 14.96 -22.46 15.07
CA TYR A 284 15.22 -21.03 15.21
C TYR A 284 15.21 -20.57 16.67
N LEU A 285 14.26 -21.09 17.47
CA LEU A 285 14.10 -20.74 18.89
C LEU A 285 15.10 -21.44 19.83
N LYS A 286 15.97 -22.32 19.32
CA LYS A 286 17.03 -22.93 20.13
C LYS A 286 18.11 -21.89 20.39
N PRO A 287 18.61 -21.77 21.63
CA PRO A 287 19.69 -20.85 21.98
C PRO A 287 20.99 -21.15 21.24
#